data_AF-A0A961IYR0-F1
#
_entry.id   AF-A0A961IYR0-F1
#
_cell.length_a   1.000
_cell.length_b   1.000
_cell.length_c   1.000
_cell.angle_alpha   90.00
_cell.angle_beta   90.00
_cell.angle_gamma   90.00
#
_symmetry.space_group_name_H-M   'P 1'
#
loop_
_entity.id
_entity.type
_entity.pdbx_description
1 polymer ?
#
loop_
_entity_poly.entity_id
_entity_poly.type
_entity_poly.pdbx_seq_one_letter_code
_entity_poly.pdbx_strand_id
1 'polypeptide(L)'
;MRDTETTWREALDSQGLDLANCPVRRILDHVAAKWTVLVLLELDAGPRRFNALARALPDISKRMLTQSLRDLQRDGLIARAVFDTKPPSVEYA
;
A
#
# COMPACT_ATOMS: atom_id res chain seq x y z
N MET A 1 -2.95 -34.77 21.81
CA MET A 1 -3.62 -33.91 20.82
C MET A 1 -2.68 -32.73 20.53
N ARG A 2 -1.59 -32.98 19.79
CA ARG A 2 -0.54 -32.02 19.45
C ARG A 2 -0.34 -32.04 17.93
N ASP A 3 -0.34 -30.85 17.35
CA ASP A 3 0.46 -30.38 16.21
C ASP A 3 0.31 -31.05 14.84
N THR A 4 -0.78 -30.73 14.14
CA THR A 4 -0.78 -30.66 12.67
C THR A 4 -0.28 -29.30 12.15
N GLU A 5 -0.16 -28.28 13.01
CA GLU A 5 0.26 -26.93 12.64
C GLU A 5 1.78 -26.79 12.48
N THR A 6 2.56 -27.55 13.25
CA THR A 6 4.03 -27.50 13.26
C THR A 6 4.61 -28.08 11.97
N THR A 7 3.97 -29.11 11.41
CA THR A 7 4.43 -29.81 10.20
C THR A 7 4.40 -28.93 8.95
N TRP A 8 3.45 -27.99 8.83
CA TRP A 8 3.38 -27.09 7.67
C TRP A 8 4.33 -25.90 7.80
N ARG A 9 4.61 -25.42 9.02
CA ARG A 9 5.58 -24.35 9.26
C ARG A 9 7.00 -24.80 8.91
N GLU A 10 7.40 -25.98 9.39
CA GLU A 10 8.71 -26.58 9.09
C GLU A 10 8.90 -26.90 7.58
N ALA A 11 7.82 -27.31 6.90
CA ALA A 11 7.83 -27.57 5.46
C ALA A 11 7.96 -26.29 4.60
N LEU A 12 7.51 -25.14 5.09
CA LEU A 12 7.63 -23.85 4.40
C LEU A 12 8.99 -23.18 4.68
N ASP A 13 9.49 -23.28 5.90
CA ASP A 13 10.82 -22.78 6.28
C ASP A 13 11.94 -23.53 5.52
N SER A 14 11.81 -24.86 5.35
CA SER A 14 12.76 -25.67 4.57
C SER A 14 12.76 -25.39 3.06
N GLN A 15 11.72 -24.72 2.55
CA GLN A 15 11.64 -24.22 1.16
C GLN A 15 12.21 -22.80 1.01
N GLY A 16 12.79 -22.22 2.07
CA GLY A 16 13.42 -20.89 2.04
C GLY A 16 12.45 -19.72 2.23
N LEU A 17 11.19 -19.99 2.57
CA LEU A 17 10.20 -18.97 2.91
C LEU A 17 10.16 -18.77 4.42
N ASP A 18 11.02 -17.89 4.94
CA ASP A 18 10.93 -17.43 6.33
C ASP A 18 9.63 -16.64 6.52
N LEU A 19 8.61 -17.30 7.06
CA LEU A 19 7.30 -16.70 7.30
C LEU A 19 7.33 -15.61 8.38
N ALA A 20 8.30 -15.67 9.30
CA ALA A 20 8.48 -14.68 10.35
C ALA A 20 9.08 -13.39 9.79
N ASN A 21 9.90 -13.46 8.73
CA ASN A 21 10.53 -12.31 8.09
C ASN A 21 10.14 -12.15 6.61
N CYS A 22 8.92 -12.55 6.25
CA CYS A 22 8.45 -12.54 4.88
C CYS A 22 8.16 -11.11 4.38
N PRO A 23 8.89 -10.58 3.38
CA PRO A 23 8.66 -9.24 2.85
C PRO A 23 7.28 -9.11 2.18
N VAL A 24 6.74 -10.19 1.62
CA VAL A 24 5.40 -10.22 1.03
C VAL A 24 4.33 -9.99 2.10
N ARG A 25 4.50 -10.54 3.31
CA ARG A 25 3.54 -10.31 4.42
C ARG A 25 3.47 -8.84 4.79
N ARG A 26 4.60 -8.14 4.83
CA ARG A 26 4.62 -6.69 5.10
C ARG A 26 3.84 -5.90 4.06
N ILE A 27 3.99 -6.22 2.78
CA ILE A 27 3.23 -5.57 1.71
C ILE A 27 1.74 -5.91 1.82
N LEU A 28 1.40 -7.17 2.13
CA LEU A 28 0.01 -7.60 2.31
C LEU A 28 -0.68 -6.91 3.49
N ASP A 29 0.01 -6.69 4.61
CA ASP A 29 -0.54 -5.93 5.74
C ASP A 29 -0.86 -4.49 5.34
N HIS A 30 -0.01 -3.89 4.50
CA HIS A 30 -0.22 -2.55 3.95
C HIS A 30 -1.37 -2.50 2.95
N VAL A 31 -1.49 -3.48 2.06
CA VAL A 31 -2.61 -3.60 1.10
C VAL A 31 -3.93 -3.90 1.80
N ALA A 32 -3.92 -4.68 2.89
CA ALA A 32 -5.10 -4.98 3.69
C ALA A 32 -5.63 -3.78 4.49
N ALA A 33 -4.86 -2.69 4.60
CA ALA A 33 -5.33 -1.48 5.24
C ALA A 33 -6.47 -0.84 4.42
N LYS A 34 -7.58 -0.51 5.10
CA LYS A 34 -8.84 0.01 4.51
C LYS A 34 -8.64 1.01 3.37
N TRP A 35 -7.71 1.94 3.53
CA TRP A 35 -7.51 3.04 2.58
C TRP A 35 -6.63 2.68 1.40
N THR A 36 -5.72 1.72 1.56
CA THR A 36 -4.74 1.36 0.54
C THR A 36 -5.44 0.87 -0.73
N VAL A 37 -6.38 -0.06 -0.59
CA VAL A 37 -7.19 -0.56 -1.72
C VAL A 37 -7.99 0.56 -2.38
N LEU A 38 -8.64 1.42 -1.59
CA LEU A 38 -9.45 2.52 -2.14
C LEU A 38 -8.62 3.55 -2.91
N VAL A 39 -7.41 3.87 -2.42
CA VAL A 39 -6.49 4.77 -3.12
C VAL A 39 -6.02 4.14 -4.43
N LEU A 40 -5.66 2.85 -4.42
CA LEU A 40 -5.23 2.15 -5.64
C LEU A 40 -6.35 2.09 -6.67
N LEU A 41 -7.59 1.81 -6.26
CA LEU A 41 -8.76 1.83 -7.16
C LEU A 41 -8.98 3.22 -7.80
N GLU A 42 -8.79 4.31 -7.05
CA GLU A 42 -8.90 5.65 -7.60
C GLU A 42 -7.79 5.98 -8.61
N LEU A 43 -6.59 5.43 -8.41
CA LEU A 43 -5.42 5.65 -9.26
C LEU A 43 -5.38 4.73 -10.50
N ASP A 44 -6.05 3.58 -10.45
CA ASP A 44 -6.27 2.72 -11.63
C ASP A 44 -7.03 3.46 -12.75
N ALA A 45 -7.94 4.36 -12.38
CA ALA A 45 -8.64 5.25 -13.32
C ALA A 45 -7.73 6.34 -13.93
N GLY A 46 -6.52 6.52 -13.41
CA GLY A 46 -5.50 7.45 -13.91
C GLY A 46 -4.85 8.31 -12.83
N PRO A 47 -3.80 9.08 -13.19
CA PRO A 47 -3.06 9.90 -12.25
C PRO A 47 -3.92 10.98 -11.57
N ARG A 48 -3.72 11.20 -10.26
CA ARG A 48 -4.51 12.18 -9.49
C ARG A 48 -3.67 13.01 -8.54
N ARG A 49 -4.08 14.28 -8.38
CA ARG A 49 -3.57 15.18 -7.33
C ARG A 49 -4.13 14.79 -5.95
N PHE A 50 -3.40 15.14 -4.89
CA PHE A 50 -3.82 14.89 -3.50
C PHE A 50 -5.26 15.33 -3.19
N ASN A 51 -5.62 16.56 -3.60
CA ASN A 51 -6.96 17.09 -3.33
C ASN A 51 -8.06 16.39 -4.13
N ALA A 52 -7.73 15.79 -5.28
CA ALA A 52 -8.70 14.99 -6.03
C ALA A 52 -8.98 13.67 -5.28
N LEU A 53 -7.93 12.99 -4.81
CA LEU A 53 -8.06 11.79 -3.97
C LEU A 53 -8.82 12.07 -2.67
N ALA A 54 -8.51 13.17 -1.97
CA ALA A 54 -9.20 13.55 -0.75
C ALA A 54 -10.69 13.86 -0.95
N ARG A 55 -11.09 14.29 -2.15
CA ARG A 55 -12.50 14.51 -2.50
C ARG A 55 -13.21 13.22 -2.92
N ALA A 56 -12.51 12.33 -3.61
CA ALA A 56 -13.04 11.02 -4.00
C ALA A 56 -13.25 10.10 -2.78
N LEU A 57 -12.42 10.27 -1.74
CA LEU A 57 -12.47 9.50 -0.50
C LEU A 57 -12.84 10.42 0.68
N PRO A 58 -14.10 10.89 0.83
CA PRO A 58 -14.46 11.89 1.83
C PRO A 58 -14.26 11.43 3.29
N ASP A 59 -14.28 10.13 3.53
CA ASP A 59 -14.15 9.54 4.87
C ASP A 59 -12.70 9.41 5.35
N ILE A 60 -11.72 9.61 4.46
CA ILE A 60 -10.30 9.56 4.85
C ILE A 60 -9.84 10.90 5.40
N SER A 61 -9.21 10.90 6.56
CA SER A 61 -8.53 12.11 7.02
C SER A 61 -7.34 12.44 6.11
N LYS A 62 -7.05 13.72 5.90
CA LYS A 62 -5.87 14.16 5.12
C LYS A 62 -4.56 13.56 5.65
N ARG A 63 -4.44 13.43 6.97
CA ARG A 63 -3.29 12.79 7.63
C ARG A 63 -3.17 11.32 7.19
N MET A 64 -4.26 10.56 7.24
CA MET A 64 -4.25 9.15 6.81
C MET A 64 -3.97 9.02 5.32
N LEU A 65 -4.57 9.86 4.46
CA LEU A 65 -4.27 9.86 3.03
C LEU A 65 -2.78 10.10 2.76
N THR A 66 -2.18 11.07 3.47
CA THR A 66 -0.75 11.37 3.34
C THR A 66 0.12 10.19 3.77
N GLN A 67 -0.28 9.49 4.84
CA GLN A 67 0.42 8.32 5.33
C GLN A 67 0.30 7.15 4.34
N SER A 68 -0.93 6.85 3.87
CA SER A 68 -1.18 5.81 2.88
C SER A 68 -0.43 6.03 1.58
N LEU A 69 -0.40 7.25 1.03
CA LEU A 69 0.37 7.56 -0.18
C LEU A 69 1.88 7.39 0.04
N ARG A 70 2.41 7.77 1.21
CA ARG A 70 3.83 7.57 1.55
C ARG A 70 4.18 6.09 1.67
N ASP A 71 3.33 5.31 2.31
CA ASP A 71 3.50 3.88 2.48
C ASP A 71 3.43 3.15 1.13
N LEU A 72 2.40 3.44 0.32
CA LEU A 72 2.26 2.93 -1.05
C LEU A 72 3.47 3.27 -1.93
N GLN A 73 3.96 4.52 -1.86
CA GLN A 73 5.13 4.93 -2.64
C GLN A 73 6.40 4.23 -2.17
N ARG A 74 6.60 4.09 -0.84
CA ARG A 74 7.75 3.38 -0.26
C ARG A 74 7.76 1.91 -0.66
N ASP A 75 6.59 1.29 -0.70
CA ASP A 75 6.43 -0.12 -1.06
C ASP A 75 6.47 -0.32 -2.60
N GLY A 76 6.63 0.77 -3.38
CA GLY A 76 6.77 0.73 -4.84
C GLY A 76 5.46 0.51 -5.59
N LEU A 77 4.32 0.66 -4.91
CA LEU A 77 3.00 0.40 -5.47
C LEU A 77 2.42 1.59 -6.25
N ILE A 78 2.90 2.80 -5.97
CA ILE A 78 2.53 4.02 -6.72
C ILE A 78 3.78 4.86 -7.00
N ALA A 79 3.73 5.63 -8.08
CA ALA A 79 4.68 6.68 -8.42
C ALA A 79 4.17 8.06 -7.98
N ARG A 80 5.11 8.98 -7.73
CA ARG A 80 4.83 10.39 -7.46
C ARG A 80 5.56 11.26 -8.46
N ALA A 81 4.81 11.99 -9.28
CA ALA A 81 5.36 12.94 -10.25
C ALA A 81 5.20 14.38 -9.75
N VAL A 82 6.22 15.20 -9.96
CA VAL A 82 6.18 16.65 -9.70
C VAL A 82 6.25 17.37 -11.02
N PHE A 83 5.30 18.28 -11.26
CA PHE A 83 5.23 19.09 -12.46
C PHE A 83 5.58 20.54 -12.14
N ASP A 84 6.37 21.15 -13.03
CA ASP A 84 6.79 22.55 -12.95
C ASP A 84 5.66 23.49 -13.39
N THR A 85 4.59 23.52 -12.60
CA THR A 85 3.50 24.47 -12.72
C THR A 85 3.71 25.63 -11.76
N LYS A 86 2.96 26.73 -11.92
CA LYS A 86 2.92 27.83 -10.95
C LYS A 86 1.56 27.85 -10.25
N PRO A 87 1.43 27.40 -8.99
CA PRO A 87 2.45 26.75 -8.13
C PRO A 87 2.74 25.30 -8.55
N PRO A 88 3.87 24.69 -8.10
CA PRO A 88 4.22 23.30 -8.45
C PRO A 88 3.10 22.33 -8.10
N SER A 89 2.83 21.40 -9.00
CA SER A 89 1.77 20.40 -8.82
C SER A 89 2.38 19.01 -8.68
N VAL A 90 1.66 18.16 -7.96
CA VAL A 90 2.08 16.80 -7.64
C VAL A 90 0.93 15.87 -7.96
N GLU A 91 1.23 14.80 -8.67
CA GLU A 91 0.30 13.73 -8.99
C GLU A 91 0.86 12.39 -8.55
N TYR A 92 -0.06 11.47 -8.30
CA TYR A 92 0.19 10.09 -7.92
C TYR A 92 -0.41 9.20 -9.01
N ALA A 93 0.24 8.08 -9.33
CA ALA A 93 -0.18 7.10 -10.33
C ALA A 93 0.21 5.69 -9.87
#